data_AF-A0A838VPR8-F1
#
_entry.id   AF-A0A838VPR8-F1
#
_cell.length_a   1.000
_cell.length_b   1.000
_cell.length_c   1.000
_cell.angle_alpha   90.00
_cell.angle_beta   90.00
_cell.angle_gamma   90.00
#
_symmetry.space_group_name_H-M   'P 1'
#
loop_
_entity.id
_entity.type
_entity.pdbx_description
1 polymer ?
#
loop_
_entity_poly.entity_id
_entity_poly.type
_entity_poly.pdbx_seq_one_letter_code
_entity_poly.pdbx_strand_id
1 'polypeptide(L)'
;MKVSRTQQAKIVTVLILTGILSVSSNFVPNSVTAAPTNVLPSRTTLTNTLPRTVKKAVLQDISRRQNIQISKLKITKSTQQTWNNGCLELPKPQELCTEALVPGWLVTVTDGNQTWTYHTNTNGRNIRQANTNPVSIGKPVPIATNQLPPTLTKDVVFRAIASGGIMGRTYETTLLKDGRLIQTRLGDANDSDRRIYNISPQKVQQFQQLLQQAQFKNLNYPTSVGADYITYTLSSNDGTVQYNDITQNSLPENLRTIIQTWNQLKT
;
A
#
# COMPACT_ATOMS: atom_id res chain seq x y z
N MET A 1 21.28 -50.34 -30.67
CA MET A 1 20.90 -51.71 -30.26
C MET A 1 19.87 -51.61 -29.13
N LYS A 2 18.69 -52.21 -29.36
CA LYS A 2 17.65 -52.75 -28.46
C LYS A 2 17.19 -52.01 -27.18
N VAL A 3 15.91 -51.63 -27.25
CA VAL A 3 14.84 -51.62 -26.23
C VAL A 3 14.80 -52.89 -25.36
N SER A 4 14.43 -52.79 -24.07
CA SER A 4 13.34 -53.58 -23.45
C SER A 4 13.16 -53.35 -21.93
N ARG A 5 11.89 -53.28 -21.53
CA ARG A 5 11.34 -53.37 -20.17
C ARG A 5 11.35 -54.82 -19.61
N THR A 6 10.96 -54.91 -18.32
CA THR A 6 10.29 -56.04 -17.60
C THR A 6 11.20 -57.24 -17.25
N GLN A 7 11.07 -57.97 -16.13
CA GLN A 7 9.92 -58.32 -15.28
C GLN A 7 10.38 -58.92 -13.92
N GLN A 8 9.44 -59.04 -12.98
CA GLN A 8 9.55 -59.65 -11.64
C GLN A 8 10.01 -61.12 -11.62
N ALA A 9 10.63 -61.55 -10.50
CA ALA A 9 10.58 -62.94 -10.05
C ALA A 9 10.37 -63.02 -8.53
N LYS A 10 9.43 -63.88 -8.16
CA LYS A 10 8.92 -64.19 -6.81
C LYS A 10 9.88 -65.15 -6.11
N ILE A 11 10.09 -65.00 -4.81
CA ILE A 11 10.53 -66.11 -3.95
C ILE A 11 9.53 -66.23 -2.80
N VAL A 12 8.83 -67.36 -2.83
CA VAL A 12 7.92 -67.85 -1.79
C VAL A 12 8.78 -68.67 -0.84
N THR A 13 8.78 -68.31 0.45
CA THR A 13 9.19 -69.24 1.51
C THR A 13 8.16 -69.17 2.62
N VAL A 14 7.38 -70.24 2.74
CA VAL A 14 6.45 -70.51 3.83
C VAL A 14 7.19 -71.35 4.86
N LEU A 15 7.18 -70.92 6.13
CA LEU A 15 7.44 -71.78 7.28
C LEU A 15 6.39 -71.46 8.35
N ILE A 16 5.55 -72.44 8.63
CA ILE A 16 4.49 -72.46 9.65
C ILE A 16 5.06 -73.14 10.90
N LEU A 17 4.62 -72.69 12.08
CA LEU A 17 4.50 -73.31 13.42
C LEU A 17 5.06 -72.33 14.45
N THR A 18 4.49 -72.00 15.61
CA THR A 18 3.36 -72.40 16.45
C THR A 18 3.46 -71.51 17.70
N GLY A 19 2.40 -71.34 18.49
CA GLY A 19 2.57 -71.08 19.93
C GLY A 19 1.81 -69.89 20.50
N ILE A 20 0.92 -70.21 21.44
CA ILE A 20 -0.10 -69.39 22.09
C ILE A 20 0.52 -68.56 23.24
N LEU A 21 0.01 -67.36 23.53
CA LEU A 21 -0.47 -66.95 24.87
C LEU A 21 -0.92 -65.46 24.91
N SER A 22 -2.15 -65.32 25.39
CA SER A 22 -2.96 -64.16 25.73
C SER A 22 -2.32 -63.12 26.65
N VAL A 23 -2.57 -61.82 26.42
CA VAL A 23 -3.42 -60.93 27.27
C VAL A 23 -3.86 -59.74 26.39
N SER A 24 -5.12 -59.65 25.98
CA SER A 24 -5.67 -58.43 25.39
C SER A 24 -6.17 -57.54 26.52
N SER A 25 -5.45 -56.47 26.82
CA SER A 25 -5.94 -55.40 27.68
C SER A 25 -7.18 -54.77 27.06
N ASN A 26 -8.30 -54.83 27.77
CA ASN A 26 -9.53 -54.13 27.40
C ASN A 26 -9.30 -52.62 27.46
N PHE A 27 -9.02 -51.98 26.33
CA PHE A 27 -9.19 -50.54 26.18
C PHE A 27 -10.56 -50.29 25.57
N VAL A 28 -11.48 -49.77 26.38
CA VAL A 28 -12.75 -49.20 25.92
C VAL A 28 -12.44 -47.79 25.43
N PRO A 29 -12.57 -47.46 24.13
CA PRO A 29 -12.60 -46.07 23.73
C PRO A 29 -13.99 -45.52 24.06
N ASN A 30 -14.05 -44.58 25.00
CA ASN A 30 -15.24 -43.77 25.21
C ASN A 30 -15.60 -43.10 23.88
N SER A 31 -16.70 -43.52 23.27
CA SER A 31 -17.29 -42.82 22.15
C SER A 31 -17.88 -41.53 22.68
N VAL A 32 -17.16 -40.42 22.53
CA VAL A 32 -17.71 -39.09 22.78
C VAL A 32 -18.65 -38.79 21.62
N THR A 33 -19.94 -39.03 21.82
CA THR A 33 -20.98 -38.55 20.92
C THR A 33 -21.00 -37.01 21.01
N ALA A 34 -20.25 -36.34 20.14
CA ALA A 34 -20.42 -34.91 19.94
C ALA A 34 -21.77 -34.72 19.24
N ALA A 35 -22.78 -34.26 19.99
CA ALA A 35 -24.02 -33.76 19.40
C ALA A 35 -23.67 -32.66 18.38
N PRO A 36 -24.33 -32.60 17.21
CA PRO A 36 -24.15 -31.49 16.30
C PRO A 36 -24.83 -30.28 16.94
N THR A 37 -24.06 -29.48 17.67
CA THR A 37 -24.53 -28.16 18.10
C THR A 37 -24.62 -27.32 16.83
N ASN A 38 -25.81 -27.22 16.27
CA ASN A 38 -26.14 -26.23 15.24
C ASN A 38 -26.11 -24.85 15.93
N VAL A 39 -24.89 -24.35 16.19
CA VAL A 39 -24.69 -22.99 16.66
C VAL A 39 -24.96 -22.09 15.46
N LEU A 40 -26.21 -21.66 15.36
CA LEU A 40 -26.58 -20.49 14.57
C LEU A 40 -25.55 -19.40 14.90
N PRO A 41 -24.86 -18.79 13.92
CA PRO A 41 -23.98 -17.69 14.22
C PRO A 41 -24.82 -16.65 14.94
N SER A 42 -24.49 -16.39 16.21
CA SER A 42 -25.10 -15.32 16.99
C SER A 42 -25.01 -14.08 16.13
N ARG A 43 -26.15 -13.69 15.55
CA ARG A 43 -26.31 -12.46 14.81
C ARG A 43 -26.18 -11.38 15.86
N THR A 44 -24.94 -10.97 16.15
CA THR A 44 -24.63 -9.87 17.05
C THR A 44 -25.43 -8.71 16.51
N THR A 45 -26.48 -8.35 17.23
CA THR A 45 -27.28 -7.16 16.96
C THR A 45 -26.30 -6.02 16.74
N LEU A 46 -26.25 -5.49 15.53
CA LEU A 46 -25.42 -4.35 15.17
C LEU A 46 -25.93 -3.16 15.97
N THR A 47 -25.50 -3.05 17.22
CA THR A 47 -25.60 -1.79 17.95
C THR A 47 -24.78 -0.82 17.12
N ASN A 48 -25.42 0.17 16.51
CA ASN A 48 -24.79 1.26 15.75
C ASN A 48 -23.99 2.22 16.66
N THR A 49 -23.47 1.68 17.76
CA THR A 49 -22.79 2.37 18.85
C THR A 49 -21.35 1.88 18.84
N LEU A 50 -20.43 2.84 18.75
CA LEU A 50 -19.00 2.56 18.71
C LEU A 50 -18.56 1.70 19.92
N PRO A 51 -17.96 0.51 19.71
CA PRO A 51 -17.51 -0.35 20.79
C PRO A 51 -16.51 0.34 21.72
N ARG A 52 -16.61 0.06 23.02
CA ARG A 52 -15.72 0.65 24.04
C ARG A 52 -14.24 0.36 23.76
N THR A 53 -13.93 -0.82 23.20
CA THR A 53 -12.56 -1.21 22.83
C THR A 53 -12.01 -0.33 21.71
N VAL A 54 -12.80 -0.07 20.68
CA VAL A 54 -12.45 0.83 19.56
C VAL A 54 -12.28 2.25 20.08
N LYS A 55 -13.24 2.76 20.85
CA LYS A 55 -13.15 4.10 21.49
C LYS A 55 -11.86 4.25 22.29
N LYS A 56 -11.55 3.29 23.16
CA LYS A 56 -10.33 3.31 23.99
C LYS A 56 -9.07 3.29 23.12
N ALA A 57 -9.00 2.39 22.13
CA ALA A 57 -7.83 2.24 21.26
C ALA A 57 -7.51 3.54 20.51
N VAL A 58 -8.52 4.17 19.90
CA VAL A 58 -8.37 5.43 19.14
C VAL A 58 -7.93 6.58 20.05
N LEU A 59 -8.63 6.80 21.17
CA LEU A 59 -8.29 7.91 22.07
C LEU A 59 -6.90 7.76 22.70
N GLN A 60 -6.51 6.53 23.06
CA GLN A 60 -5.17 6.26 23.58
C GLN A 60 -4.08 6.50 22.53
N ASP A 61 -4.34 6.17 21.27
CA ASP A 61 -3.36 6.38 20.21
C ASP A 61 -3.10 7.86 19.94
N ILE A 62 -4.16 8.68 19.87
CA ILE A 62 -4.04 10.14 19.75
C ILE A 62 -3.29 10.71 20.96
N SER A 63 -3.68 10.29 22.17
CA SER A 63 -3.05 10.76 23.40
C SER A 63 -1.54 10.50 23.41
N ARG A 64 -1.09 9.30 23.00
CA ARG A 64 0.33 8.96 22.90
C ARG A 64 1.06 9.75 21.83
N ARG A 65 0.48 9.89 20.63
CA ARG A 65 1.13 10.54 19.48
C ARG A 65 1.24 12.05 19.64
N GLN A 66 0.23 12.67 20.21
CA GLN A 66 0.09 14.13 20.28
C GLN A 66 0.40 14.69 21.68
N ASN A 67 0.69 13.83 22.65
CA ASN A 67 0.88 14.20 24.06
C ASN A 67 -0.32 15.00 24.64
N ILE A 68 -1.54 14.64 24.21
CA ILE A 68 -2.79 15.25 24.66
C ILE A 68 -3.46 14.34 25.69
N GLN A 69 -3.99 14.91 26.78
CA GLN A 69 -4.76 14.15 27.76
C GLN A 69 -6.06 13.63 27.13
N ILE A 70 -6.40 12.35 27.38
CA ILE A 70 -7.63 11.73 26.86
C ILE A 70 -8.89 12.52 27.22
N SER A 71 -8.92 13.18 28.38
CA SER A 71 -10.04 14.02 28.84
C SER A 71 -10.32 15.21 27.92
N LYS A 72 -9.33 15.67 27.14
CA LYS A 72 -9.47 16.75 26.17
C LYS A 72 -9.97 16.26 24.81
N LEU A 73 -10.04 14.94 24.58
CA LEU A 73 -10.43 14.35 23.30
C LEU A 73 -11.91 14.00 23.28
N LYS A 74 -12.60 14.38 22.21
CA LYS A 74 -14.01 14.10 21.98
C LYS A 74 -14.21 13.40 20.64
N ILE A 75 -14.88 12.24 20.68
CA ILE A 75 -15.35 11.59 19.45
C ILE A 75 -16.58 12.35 18.93
N THR A 76 -16.52 12.82 17.69
CA THR A 76 -17.58 13.61 17.05
C THR A 76 -18.39 12.79 16.06
N LYS A 77 -17.79 11.76 15.44
CA LYS A 77 -18.48 10.87 14.50
C LYS A 77 -17.90 9.45 14.58
N SER A 78 -18.78 8.47 14.40
CA SER A 78 -18.39 7.07 14.19
C SER A 78 -19.34 6.42 13.20
N THR A 79 -18.80 5.71 12.21
CA THR A 79 -19.59 5.01 11.19
C THR A 79 -18.98 3.65 10.93
N GLN A 80 -19.80 2.61 10.90
CA GLN A 80 -19.35 1.28 10.55
C GLN A 80 -19.04 1.23 9.04
N GLN A 81 -17.90 0.65 8.67
CA GLN A 81 -17.43 0.57 7.29
C GLN A 81 -16.69 -0.75 7.08
N THR A 82 -16.72 -1.27 5.85
CA THR A 82 -15.90 -2.40 5.43
C THR A 82 -14.78 -1.88 4.55
N TRP A 83 -13.53 -2.19 4.90
CA TRP A 83 -12.34 -1.78 4.17
C TRP A 83 -11.97 -2.82 3.11
N ASN A 84 -11.45 -2.36 1.97
CA ASN A 84 -11.11 -3.25 0.84
C ASN A 84 -9.77 -4.01 1.00
N ASN A 85 -9.01 -3.78 2.07
CA ASN A 85 -7.74 -4.47 2.31
C ASN A 85 -7.35 -4.53 3.80
N GLY A 86 -6.36 -5.36 4.12
CA GLY A 86 -5.82 -5.54 5.47
C GLY A 86 -5.13 -4.32 6.09
N CYS A 87 -4.83 -3.31 5.28
CA CYS A 87 -4.30 -2.02 5.74
C CYS A 87 -5.39 -0.99 5.99
N LEU A 88 -6.66 -1.40 6.02
CA LEU A 88 -7.79 -0.53 6.26
C LEU A 88 -7.82 0.66 5.28
N GLU A 89 -7.40 0.43 4.04
CA GLU A 89 -7.26 1.45 2.97
C GLU A 89 -6.23 2.55 3.26
N LEU A 90 -5.36 2.34 4.25
CA LEU A 90 -4.30 3.25 4.66
C LEU A 90 -2.94 2.52 4.64
N PRO A 91 -2.45 2.07 3.46
CA PRO A 91 -1.13 1.48 3.33
C PRO A 91 -0.05 2.51 3.66
N LYS A 92 1.00 2.09 4.38
CA LYS A 92 2.24 2.86 4.49
C LYS A 92 3.07 2.73 3.20
N PRO A 93 4.02 3.65 2.95
CA PRO A 93 4.95 3.49 1.84
C PRO A 93 5.63 2.11 1.88
N GLN A 94 5.60 1.40 0.75
CA GLN A 94 6.18 0.07 0.58
C GLN A 94 5.52 -1.05 1.44
N GLU A 95 4.39 -0.79 2.08
CA GLU A 95 3.64 -1.82 2.82
C GLU A 95 2.76 -2.62 1.87
N LEU A 96 2.92 -3.95 1.88
CA LEU A 96 2.03 -4.88 1.18
C LEU A 96 0.81 -5.17 2.05
N CYS A 97 -0.37 -4.98 1.50
CA CYS A 97 -1.65 -5.18 2.18
C CYS A 97 -2.36 -6.41 1.63
N THR A 98 -3.01 -7.19 2.49
CA THR A 98 -3.86 -8.29 2.03
C THR A 98 -5.10 -7.75 1.32
N GLU A 99 -5.62 -8.44 0.31
CA GLU A 99 -6.85 -8.06 -0.40
C GLU A 99 -8.14 -8.50 0.35
N ALA A 100 -8.02 -8.82 1.64
CA ALA A 100 -9.15 -9.26 2.44
C ALA A 100 -10.04 -8.08 2.84
N LEU A 101 -11.37 -8.26 2.70
CA LEU A 101 -12.35 -7.31 3.23
C LEU A 101 -12.30 -7.30 4.76
N VAL A 102 -12.14 -6.12 5.36
CA VAL A 102 -12.04 -5.96 6.82
C VAL A 102 -13.20 -5.12 7.34
N PRO A 103 -14.19 -5.70 8.04
CA PRO A 103 -15.22 -4.94 8.72
C PRO A 103 -14.63 -4.10 9.86
N GLY A 104 -15.18 -2.91 10.08
CA GLY A 104 -14.52 -1.92 10.89
C GLY A 104 -15.31 -0.65 11.18
N TRP A 105 -14.60 0.37 11.68
CA TRP A 105 -15.16 1.68 12.00
C TRP A 105 -14.29 2.81 11.48
N LEU A 106 -14.93 3.80 10.86
CA LEU A 106 -14.44 5.14 10.62
C LEU A 106 -14.77 6.00 11.84
N VAL A 107 -13.76 6.55 12.52
CA VAL A 107 -13.92 7.30 13.78
C VAL A 107 -13.29 8.68 13.64
N THR A 108 -14.04 9.73 13.95
CA THR A 108 -13.55 11.12 13.96
C THR A 108 -13.48 11.63 15.40
N VAL A 109 -12.34 12.20 15.77
CA VAL A 109 -12.02 12.73 17.11
C VAL A 109 -11.52 14.16 17.00
N THR A 110 -11.82 15.02 17.96
CA THR A 110 -11.28 16.39 18.04
C THR A 110 -10.85 16.72 19.48
N ASP A 111 -9.94 17.67 19.62
CA ASP A 111 -9.59 18.32 20.90
C ASP A 111 -10.11 19.77 20.98
N GLY A 112 -10.87 20.20 19.98
CA GLY A 112 -11.33 21.58 19.80
C GLY A 112 -10.50 22.37 18.77
N ASN A 113 -9.22 22.05 18.59
CA ASN A 113 -8.31 22.76 17.68
C ASN A 113 -7.97 21.92 16.43
N GLN A 114 -7.83 20.61 16.60
CA GLN A 114 -7.48 19.65 15.55
C GLN A 114 -8.51 18.52 15.49
N THR A 115 -8.60 17.86 14.34
CA THR A 115 -9.46 16.70 14.12
C THR A 115 -8.63 15.52 13.59
N TRP A 116 -8.85 14.34 14.14
CA TRP A 116 -8.25 13.07 13.72
C TRP A 116 -9.32 12.14 13.16
N THR A 117 -9.01 11.50 12.03
CA THR A 117 -9.84 10.42 11.48
C THR A 117 -9.09 9.11 11.62
N TYR A 118 -9.77 8.05 12.03
CA TYR A 118 -9.21 6.73 12.25
C TYR A 118 -10.02 5.67 11.53
N HIS A 119 -9.33 4.76 10.86
CA HIS A 119 -9.89 3.51 10.36
C HIS A 119 -9.51 2.41 11.33
N THR A 120 -10.46 1.57 11.70
CA THR A 120 -10.23 0.49 12.67
C THR A 120 -10.90 -0.79 12.20
N ASN A 121 -10.42 -1.94 12.66
CA ASN A 121 -11.19 -3.19 12.58
C ASN A 121 -12.26 -3.23 13.68
N THR A 122 -13.21 -4.18 13.60
CA THR A 122 -14.39 -4.25 14.50
C THR A 122 -14.08 -4.18 16.00
N ASN A 123 -12.92 -4.69 16.43
CA ASN A 123 -12.54 -4.78 17.84
C ASN A 123 -11.51 -3.73 18.28
N GLY A 124 -10.97 -2.93 17.36
CA GLY A 124 -9.98 -1.89 17.63
C GLY A 124 -8.57 -2.43 17.89
N ARG A 125 -8.27 -3.69 17.52
CA ARG A 125 -6.90 -4.25 17.59
C ARG A 125 -6.00 -3.74 16.47
N ASN A 126 -6.59 -3.40 15.33
CA ASN A 126 -5.90 -2.73 14.23
C ASN A 126 -6.56 -1.36 14.05
N ILE A 127 -5.77 -0.31 14.24
CA ILE A 127 -6.20 1.08 14.08
C ILE A 127 -5.16 1.80 13.24
N ARG A 128 -5.62 2.66 12.34
CA ARG A 128 -4.78 3.50 11.50
C ARG A 128 -5.35 4.90 11.48
N GLN A 129 -4.52 5.87 11.84
CA GLN A 129 -4.87 7.27 11.73
C GLN A 129 -4.83 7.66 10.24
N ALA A 130 -5.96 8.06 9.68
CA ALA A 130 -5.97 8.85 8.46
C ALA A 130 -5.40 10.24 8.81
N ASN A 131 -4.47 10.74 8.01
CA ASN A 131 -3.77 12.00 8.27
C ASN A 131 -4.79 13.13 8.63
N THR A 132 -4.47 13.90 9.68
CA THR A 132 -5.39 14.75 10.46
C THR A 132 -5.71 16.11 9.88
N ASN A 133 -4.91 16.55 8.93
CA ASN A 133 -5.47 17.38 7.90
C ASN A 133 -5.90 16.38 6.85
N PRO A 134 -7.11 16.44 6.24
CA PRO A 134 -7.14 15.98 4.87
C PRO A 134 -5.94 16.68 4.25
N VAL A 135 -4.96 15.89 3.81
CA VAL A 135 -3.82 16.42 3.07
C VAL A 135 -4.46 16.82 1.75
N SER A 136 -5.11 17.97 1.85
CA SER A 136 -5.89 18.60 0.82
C SER A 136 -4.83 19.27 0.03
N ILE A 137 -4.69 18.76 -1.18
CA ILE A 137 -4.13 19.53 -2.27
C ILE A 137 -4.75 20.93 -2.19
N GLY A 138 -3.91 21.93 -1.96
CA GLY A 138 -4.32 23.31 -2.16
C GLY A 138 -4.72 23.49 -3.63
N LYS A 139 -5.47 24.54 -3.93
CA LYS A 139 -5.87 24.81 -5.32
C LYS A 139 -4.63 24.77 -6.23
N PRO A 140 -4.68 24.06 -7.38
CA PRO A 140 -3.53 24.00 -8.27
C PRO A 140 -3.09 25.42 -8.66
N VAL A 141 -1.79 25.69 -8.54
CA VAL A 141 -1.21 27.01 -8.82
C VAL A 141 -0.26 26.88 -10.02
N PRO A 142 -0.27 27.81 -10.98
CA PRO A 142 0.73 27.83 -12.04
C PRO A 142 2.16 27.89 -11.48
N ILE A 143 3.06 27.10 -12.06
CA ILE A 143 4.50 27.18 -11.78
C ILE A 143 5.07 28.36 -12.57
N ALA A 144 5.79 29.26 -11.90
CA ALA A 144 6.41 30.38 -12.59
C ALA A 144 7.49 29.91 -13.58
N THR A 145 7.65 30.60 -14.71
CA THR A 145 8.57 30.18 -15.78
C THR A 145 10.02 30.01 -15.32
N ASN A 146 10.47 30.82 -14.37
CA ASN A 146 11.80 30.74 -13.76
C ASN A 146 11.97 29.59 -12.76
N GLN A 147 10.87 28.93 -12.37
CA GLN A 147 10.85 27.76 -11.48
C GLN A 147 10.63 26.45 -12.25
N LEU A 148 10.38 26.52 -13.55
CA LEU A 148 10.26 25.34 -14.40
C LEU A 148 11.62 24.67 -14.60
N PRO A 149 11.68 23.33 -14.61
CA PRO A 149 12.89 22.63 -15.01
C PRO A 149 13.20 22.90 -16.51
N PRO A 150 14.44 22.65 -16.96
CA PRO A 150 14.78 22.71 -18.37
C PRO A 150 13.83 21.85 -19.21
N THR A 151 13.51 22.30 -20.42
CA THR A 151 12.67 21.55 -21.36
C THR A 151 13.28 20.19 -21.66
N LEU A 152 12.41 19.23 -21.98
CA LEU A 152 12.86 17.91 -22.38
C LEU A 152 13.61 17.98 -23.72
N THR A 153 14.72 17.26 -23.83
CA THR A 153 15.37 17.05 -25.11
C THR A 153 14.50 16.18 -26.01
N LYS A 154 14.73 16.23 -27.33
CA LYS A 154 13.87 15.55 -28.33
C LYS A 154 13.79 14.03 -28.15
N ASP A 155 14.77 13.42 -27.50
CA ASP A 155 14.88 11.99 -27.23
C ASP A 155 14.26 11.57 -25.89
N VAL A 156 13.93 12.51 -25.01
CA VAL A 156 13.31 12.23 -23.71
C VAL A 156 11.79 12.27 -23.84
N VAL A 157 11.15 11.21 -23.36
CA VAL A 157 9.69 11.06 -23.28
C VAL A 157 9.15 11.71 -22.01
N PHE A 158 9.85 11.50 -20.90
CA PHE A 158 9.38 11.91 -19.59
C PHE A 158 10.57 12.08 -18.63
N ARG A 159 10.45 13.04 -17.72
CA ARG A 159 11.40 13.28 -16.63
C ARG A 159 10.65 13.34 -15.30
N ALA A 160 11.18 12.66 -14.30
CA ALA A 160 10.75 12.77 -12.92
C ALA A 160 11.94 13.20 -12.04
N ILE A 161 11.80 14.30 -11.31
CA ILE A 161 12.76 14.75 -10.31
C ILE A 161 12.13 14.55 -8.94
N ALA A 162 12.78 13.78 -8.08
CA ALA A 162 12.42 13.64 -6.67
C ALA A 162 13.46 14.40 -5.82
N SER A 163 13.02 15.36 -5.01
CA SER A 163 13.90 16.18 -4.18
C SER A 163 13.33 16.35 -2.78
N GLY A 164 14.21 16.41 -1.77
CA GLY A 164 13.85 16.68 -0.38
C GLY A 164 13.91 15.44 0.53
N GLY A 165 12.99 15.38 1.49
CA GLY A 165 13.04 14.45 2.62
C GLY A 165 14.19 14.74 3.60
N ILE A 166 14.28 13.96 4.68
CA ILE A 166 15.27 14.15 5.77
C ILE A 166 16.71 14.14 5.25
N MET A 167 17.00 13.36 4.20
CA MET A 167 18.35 13.26 3.62
C MET A 167 18.66 14.36 2.61
N GLY A 168 17.69 15.18 2.20
CA GLY A 168 17.87 16.28 1.24
C GLY A 168 18.43 15.85 -0.11
N ARG A 169 18.17 14.61 -0.55
CA ARG A 169 18.73 14.07 -1.80
C ARG A 169 17.85 14.43 -2.99
N THR A 170 18.48 14.69 -4.13
CA THR A 170 17.78 14.92 -5.40
C THR A 170 18.14 13.82 -6.40
N TYR A 171 17.12 13.21 -6.99
CA TYR A 171 17.26 12.20 -8.04
C TYR A 171 16.47 12.64 -9.27
N GLU A 172 17.12 12.69 -10.42
CA GLU A 172 16.46 12.82 -11.71
C GLU A 172 16.33 11.44 -12.35
N THR A 173 15.16 11.11 -12.88
CA THR A 173 14.92 9.91 -13.67
C THR A 173 14.31 10.27 -15.01
N THR A 174 14.98 9.95 -16.11
CA THR A 174 14.54 10.22 -17.48
C THR A 174 14.23 8.94 -18.23
N LEU A 175 13.09 8.91 -18.91
CA LEU A 175 12.73 7.86 -19.87
C LEU A 175 12.97 8.37 -21.28
N LEU A 176 13.83 7.67 -22.02
CA LEU A 176 14.15 7.97 -23.41
C LEU A 176 13.20 7.22 -24.35
N LYS A 177 13.07 7.73 -25.58
CA LYS A 177 12.27 7.12 -26.65
C LYS A 177 12.74 5.72 -27.04
N ASP A 178 14.03 5.42 -26.84
CA ASP A 178 14.63 4.11 -27.11
C ASP A 178 14.38 3.09 -25.98
N GLY A 179 13.68 3.49 -24.91
CA GLY A 179 13.34 2.64 -23.77
C GLY A 179 14.38 2.63 -22.65
N ARG A 180 15.49 3.37 -22.76
CA ARG A 180 16.38 3.55 -21.62
C ARG A 180 15.72 4.42 -20.55
N LEU A 181 15.71 3.92 -19.33
CA LEU A 181 15.27 4.63 -18.13
C LEU A 181 16.50 4.89 -17.25
N ILE A 182 16.89 6.15 -17.15
CA ILE A 182 18.16 6.57 -16.56
C ILE A 182 17.85 7.34 -15.28
N GLN A 183 18.34 6.87 -14.14
CA GLN A 183 18.27 7.57 -12.87
C GLN A 183 19.66 8.08 -12.49
N THR A 184 19.76 9.37 -12.15
CA THR A 184 21.00 10.04 -11.73
C THR A 184 20.74 10.78 -10.44
N ARG A 185 21.65 10.67 -9.47
CA ARG A 185 21.66 11.52 -8.28
C ARG A 185 22.30 12.87 -8.62
N LEU A 186 21.62 13.97 -8.32
CA LEU A 186 22.14 15.31 -8.58
C LEU A 186 22.94 15.82 -7.36
N GLY A 187 24.09 16.46 -7.61
CA GLY A 187 24.83 17.22 -6.61
C GLY A 187 25.94 16.47 -5.85
N ASP A 188 26.35 15.27 -6.27
CA ASP A 188 27.66 14.74 -5.93
C ASP A 188 28.66 15.10 -7.04
N ALA A 189 29.91 15.44 -6.66
CA ALA A 189 30.92 16.00 -7.56
C ALA A 189 31.36 15.06 -8.71
N ASN A 190 30.74 13.88 -8.87
CA ASN A 190 31.17 12.83 -9.79
C ASN A 190 30.01 12.09 -10.50
N ASP A 191 28.74 12.52 -10.41
CA ASP A 191 27.57 11.81 -10.98
C ASP A 191 27.58 10.29 -10.67
N SER A 192 28.14 9.91 -9.51
CA SER A 192 28.63 8.54 -9.26
C SER A 192 27.51 7.50 -9.17
N ASP A 193 26.29 7.95 -8.86
CA ASP A 193 25.10 7.10 -8.76
C ASP A 193 24.20 7.24 -9.99
N ARG A 194 24.68 6.74 -11.14
CA ARG A 194 23.88 6.58 -12.35
C ARG A 194 23.42 5.13 -12.52
N ARG A 195 22.12 4.93 -12.66
CA ARG A 195 21.49 3.61 -12.90
C ARG A 195 20.71 3.64 -14.20
N ILE A 196 20.88 2.60 -15.02
CA ILE A 196 20.20 2.47 -16.31
C ILE A 196 19.38 1.20 -16.31
N TYR A 197 18.13 1.29 -16.75
CA TYR A 197 17.21 0.18 -16.94
C TYR A 197 16.71 0.19 -18.39
N ASN A 198 16.41 -0.98 -18.94
CA ASN A 198 15.82 -1.11 -20.27
C ASN A 198 14.34 -1.45 -20.14
N ILE A 199 13.50 -0.58 -20.67
CA ILE A 199 12.05 -0.73 -20.69
C ILE A 199 11.63 -1.25 -22.06
N SER A 200 10.76 -2.25 -22.09
CA SER A 200 10.28 -2.83 -23.35
C SER A 200 9.60 -1.75 -24.23
N PRO A 201 9.78 -1.78 -25.56
CA PRO A 201 9.15 -0.80 -26.47
C PRO A 201 7.62 -0.69 -26.28
N GLN A 202 6.94 -1.80 -26.00
CA GLN A 202 5.49 -1.82 -25.75
C GLN A 202 5.10 -0.97 -24.53
N LYS A 203 5.79 -1.13 -23.39
CA LYS A 203 5.56 -0.30 -22.19
C LYS A 203 5.86 1.18 -22.44
N VAL A 204 6.91 1.49 -23.21
CA VAL A 204 7.24 2.88 -23.59
C VAL A 204 6.10 3.49 -24.41
N GLN A 205 5.60 2.77 -25.41
CA GLN A 205 4.51 3.23 -26.26
C GLN A 205 3.21 3.43 -25.47
N GLN A 206 2.86 2.48 -24.59
CA GLN A 206 1.69 2.60 -23.71
C GLN A 206 1.80 3.84 -22.81
N PHE A 207 2.98 4.06 -22.22
CA PHE A 207 3.20 5.23 -21.37
C PHE A 207 3.13 6.55 -22.17
N GLN A 208 3.67 6.59 -23.39
CA GLN A 208 3.54 7.74 -24.28
C GLN A 208 2.09 8.06 -24.64
N GLN A 209 1.27 7.05 -24.91
CA GLN A 209 -0.16 7.22 -25.17
C GLN A 209 -0.88 7.80 -23.94
N LEU A 210 -0.56 7.31 -22.74
CA LEU A 210 -1.11 7.84 -21.49
C LEU A 210 -0.72 9.31 -21.27
N LEU A 211 0.52 9.69 -21.57
CA LEU A 211 0.98 11.07 -21.47
C LEU A 211 0.22 12.02 -22.41
N GLN A 212 -0.15 11.56 -23.62
CA GLN A 212 -0.95 12.38 -24.56
C GLN A 212 -2.37 12.65 -24.06
N GLN A 213 -2.93 11.75 -23.23
CA GLN A 213 -4.26 11.92 -22.65
C GLN A 213 -4.26 12.85 -21.44
N ALA A 214 -3.09 13.10 -20.86
CA ALA A 214 -2.94 13.93 -19.68
C ALA A 214 -2.48 15.34 -20.02
N GLN A 215 -3.09 16.33 -19.37
CA GLN A 215 -2.74 17.74 -19.60
C GLN A 215 -1.79 18.23 -18.50
N PHE A 216 -0.50 18.37 -18.81
CA PHE A 216 0.52 18.85 -17.89
C PHE A 216 0.61 20.37 -17.95
N LYS A 217 -0.40 21.08 -17.42
CA LYS A 217 -0.56 22.55 -17.58
C LYS A 217 0.40 23.43 -16.74
N ASN A 218 1.64 23.00 -16.50
CA ASN A 218 2.61 23.70 -15.64
C ASN A 218 2.02 24.03 -14.25
N LEU A 219 1.51 23.01 -13.55
CA LEU A 219 0.78 23.17 -12.29
C LEU A 219 1.51 22.58 -11.09
N ASN A 220 1.57 23.35 -10.01
CA ASN A 220 1.94 22.88 -8.68
C ASN A 220 0.69 22.55 -7.86
N TYR A 221 0.70 21.40 -7.21
CA TYR A 221 -0.32 20.93 -6.27
C TYR A 221 0.23 21.05 -4.84
N PRO A 222 0.14 22.24 -4.22
CA PRO A 222 0.75 22.47 -2.91
C PRO A 222 0.02 21.67 -1.82
N THR A 223 0.71 21.45 -0.72
CA THR A 223 0.13 20.88 0.50
C THR A 223 -0.12 21.98 1.54
N SER A 224 -1.10 21.76 2.41
CA SER A 224 -1.40 22.64 3.55
C SER A 224 -0.52 22.40 4.78
N VAL A 225 0.48 21.51 4.68
CA VAL A 225 1.39 21.13 5.78
C VAL A 225 2.86 21.28 5.42
N GLY A 226 3.73 21.34 6.45
CA GLY A 226 5.16 21.67 6.35
C GLY A 226 6.09 20.62 5.73
N ALA A 227 7.38 20.97 5.72
CA ALA A 227 8.33 20.85 4.59
C ALA A 227 9.18 19.56 4.46
N ASP A 228 8.95 18.52 5.26
CA ASP A 228 9.82 17.32 5.28
C ASP A 228 9.43 16.25 4.24
N TYR A 229 8.52 16.58 3.32
CA TYR A 229 8.08 15.69 2.25
C TYR A 229 9.08 15.61 1.10
N ILE A 230 8.96 14.56 0.30
CA ILE A 230 9.61 14.51 -1.02
C ILE A 230 8.72 15.24 -2.01
N THR A 231 9.30 16.23 -2.70
CA THR A 231 8.67 16.90 -3.83
C THR A 231 9.01 16.15 -5.12
N TYR A 232 8.00 15.89 -5.92
CA TYR A 232 8.12 15.31 -7.25
C TYR A 232 7.81 16.37 -8.30
N THR A 233 8.72 16.57 -9.25
CA THR A 233 8.52 17.36 -10.47
C THR A 233 8.48 16.41 -11.65
N LEU A 234 7.32 16.32 -12.31
CA LEU A 234 7.09 15.48 -13.47
C LEU A 234 6.97 16.34 -14.72
N SER A 235 7.79 16.09 -15.73
CA SER A 235 7.79 16.83 -16.98
C SER A 235 7.52 15.89 -18.15
N SER A 236 6.61 16.34 -19.02
CA SER A 236 6.35 15.79 -20.35
C SER A 236 6.55 16.90 -21.40
N ASN A 237 6.33 16.59 -22.67
CA ASN A 237 6.34 17.62 -23.73
C ASN A 237 5.18 18.62 -23.62
N ASP A 238 4.10 18.27 -22.92
CA ASP A 238 2.92 19.13 -22.72
C ASP A 238 3.07 20.06 -21.51
N GLY A 239 4.10 19.84 -20.67
CA GLY A 239 4.48 20.71 -19.57
C GLY A 239 4.85 19.95 -18.30
N THR A 240 4.76 20.63 -17.16
CA THR A 240 5.26 20.14 -15.87
C THR A 240 4.17 20.10 -14.79
N VAL A 241 4.26 19.12 -13.89
CA VAL A 241 3.44 19.03 -12.69
C VAL A 241 4.34 18.85 -11.47
N GLN A 242 4.04 19.58 -10.40
CA GLN A 242 4.69 19.42 -9.10
C GLN A 242 3.70 18.94 -8.04
N TYR A 243 4.11 17.97 -7.24
CA TYR A 243 3.33 17.46 -6.11
C TYR A 243 4.27 16.91 -5.02
N ASN A 244 3.71 16.45 -3.91
CA ASN A 244 4.47 15.85 -2.82
C ASN A 244 3.93 14.45 -2.46
N ASP A 245 4.79 13.60 -1.90
CA ASP A 245 4.45 12.21 -1.53
C ASP A 245 3.17 12.12 -0.67
N ILE A 246 2.97 13.05 0.27
CA ILE A 246 1.81 13.05 1.17
C ILE A 246 0.49 13.44 0.47
N THR A 247 0.51 14.21 -0.62
CA THR A 247 -0.70 14.58 -1.39
C THR A 247 -0.98 13.68 -2.60
N GLN A 248 -0.09 12.74 -2.94
CA GLN A 248 -0.18 11.96 -4.18
C GLN A 248 -1.54 11.29 -4.40
N ASN A 249 -2.14 10.74 -3.34
CA ASN A 249 -3.43 10.02 -3.43
C ASN A 249 -4.63 10.95 -3.66
N SER A 250 -4.46 12.25 -3.41
CA SER A 250 -5.48 13.28 -3.59
C SER A 250 -5.45 13.90 -4.99
N LEU A 251 -4.43 13.61 -5.81
CA LEU A 251 -4.27 14.19 -7.14
C LEU A 251 -5.44 13.82 -8.07
N PRO A 252 -5.71 14.64 -9.11
CA PRO A 252 -6.58 14.26 -10.22
C PRO A 252 -6.29 12.85 -10.74
N GLU A 253 -7.33 12.11 -11.11
CA GLU A 253 -7.25 10.69 -11.48
C GLU A 253 -6.28 10.41 -12.64
N ASN A 254 -6.25 11.28 -13.64
CA ASN A 254 -5.31 11.19 -14.76
C ASN A 254 -3.84 11.24 -14.29
N LEU A 255 -3.52 12.12 -13.33
CA LEU A 255 -2.17 12.22 -12.77
C LEU A 255 -1.83 11.01 -11.90
N ARG A 256 -2.78 10.51 -11.09
CA ARG A 256 -2.58 9.29 -10.29
C ARG A 256 -2.29 8.08 -11.19
N THR A 257 -3.00 7.95 -12.30
CA THR A 257 -2.80 6.88 -13.29
C THR A 257 -1.40 6.93 -13.91
N ILE A 258 -0.93 8.12 -14.27
CA ILE A 258 0.45 8.31 -14.78
C ILE A 258 1.48 7.92 -13.74
N ILE A 259 1.33 8.37 -12.50
CA ILE A 259 2.28 8.09 -11.42
C ILE A 259 2.33 6.59 -11.12
N GLN A 260 1.17 5.92 -11.06
CA GLN A 260 1.10 4.47 -10.88
C GLN A 260 1.79 3.72 -12.01
N THR A 261 1.50 4.09 -13.27
CA THR A 261 2.12 3.48 -14.46
C THR A 261 3.63 3.72 -14.48
N TRP A 262 4.07 4.93 -14.18
CA TRP A 262 5.49 5.31 -14.07
C TRP A 262 6.24 4.44 -13.06
N ASN A 263 5.67 4.25 -11.88
CA ASN A 263 6.27 3.44 -10.81
C ASN A 263 6.36 1.95 -11.18
N GLN A 264 5.51 1.48 -12.10
CA GLN A 264 5.47 0.10 -12.59
C GLN A 264 6.30 -0.13 -13.87
N LEU A 265 6.98 0.89 -14.42
CA LEU A 265 7.78 0.67 -15.63
C LEU A 265 8.88 -0.39 -15.44
N LYS A 266 9.47 -0.43 -14.23
CA LYS A 266 10.56 -1.34 -13.87
C LYS A 266 10.11 -2.73 -13.41
N THR A 267 8.81 -2.93 -13.15
CA THR A 267 8.22 -4.22 -12.75
C THR A 267 7.76 -4.96 -13.99
#